data_AF-A0A7W0XS05-F1
#
_entry.id   AF-A0A7W0XS05-F1
#
_cell.length_a   1.000
_cell.length_b   1.000
_cell.length_c   1.000
_cell.angle_alpha   90.00
_cell.angle_beta   90.00
_cell.angle_gamma   90.00
#
_symmetry.space_group_name_H-M   'P 1'
#
loop_
_entity.id
_entity.type
_entity.pdbx_description
1 polymer ?
#
loop_
_entity_poly.entity_id
_entity_poly.type
_entity_poly.pdbx_seq_one_letter_code
_entity_poly.pdbx_strand_id
1 'polypeptide(L)'
;MTKADGFYAGYFTSKQDSGLGLLVLQDGVLTGVDAGGVKFDGTYHIETESGSIEGEVTVDAPPGGTLIQGVPTGASGLTYRTRFKFPVDLTSQPFLRLDTPFGPVNVKLQKLRGLTQRLFRAVSARSSGGSRSIFECCSDLVCCNCSVARTKVCGQAR
;
A
#
# COMPACT_ATOMS: atom_id res chain seq x y z
N MET A 1 -6.34 -9.09 -5.37
CA MET A 1 -5.99 -8.37 -4.13
C MET A 1 -6.11 -9.29 -2.96
N THR A 2 -5.07 -9.34 -2.15
CA THR A 2 -4.94 -10.27 -1.04
C THR A 2 -5.44 -9.65 0.26
N LYS A 3 -5.74 -10.46 1.28
CA LYS A 3 -6.11 -9.96 2.62
C LYS A 3 -5.01 -9.06 3.21
N ALA A 4 -3.77 -9.22 2.77
CA ALA A 4 -2.60 -8.45 3.18
C ALA A 4 -2.52 -7.05 2.56
N ASP A 5 -3.25 -6.74 1.48
CA ASP A 5 -3.09 -5.45 0.80
C ASP A 5 -3.69 -4.30 1.64
N GLY A 6 -2.91 -3.25 1.90
CA GLY A 6 -3.34 -2.13 2.73
C GLY A 6 -2.23 -1.23 3.27
N PHE A 7 -2.65 -0.19 3.98
CA PHE A 7 -1.82 0.65 4.84
C PHE A 7 -1.81 0.08 6.26
N TYR A 8 -0.64 0.05 6.88
CA TYR A 8 -0.41 -0.54 8.19
C TYR A 8 0.41 0.41 9.07
N ALA A 9 -0.03 0.62 10.31
CA ALA A 9 0.85 1.11 11.37
C ALA A 9 1.63 -0.09 11.91
N GLY A 10 2.96 -0.02 11.84
CA GLY A 10 3.87 -0.98 12.42
C GLY A 10 4.44 -0.46 13.73
N TYR A 11 4.26 -1.22 14.80
CA TYR A 11 4.89 -0.98 16.09
C TYR A 11 6.02 -1.98 16.25
N PHE A 12 7.24 -1.49 16.46
CA PHE A 12 8.45 -2.29 16.53
C PHE A 12 9.05 -2.17 17.92
N THR A 13 9.49 -3.27 18.50
CA THR A 13 10.13 -3.27 19.81
C THR A 13 11.32 -4.22 19.79
N SER A 14 12.46 -3.74 20.24
CA SER A 14 13.67 -4.54 20.49
C SER A 14 13.89 -4.68 22.00
N LYS A 15 15.06 -5.18 22.42
CA LYS A 15 15.47 -5.15 23.82
C LYS A 15 15.84 -3.73 24.29
N GLN A 16 16.27 -2.86 23.37
CA GLN A 16 16.86 -1.56 23.65
C GLN A 16 15.85 -0.42 23.54
N ASP A 17 14.97 -0.46 22.53
CA ASP A 17 14.04 0.63 22.23
C ASP A 17 12.81 0.16 21.44
N SER A 18 11.90 1.08 21.15
CA SER A 18 10.71 0.89 20.34
C SER A 18 10.54 1.98 19.30
N GLY A 19 9.83 1.67 18.21
CA GLY A 19 9.58 2.59 17.11
C GLY A 19 8.22 2.39 16.47
N LEU A 20 7.80 3.38 15.69
CA LEU A 20 6.58 3.38 14.89
C LEU A 20 6.94 3.63 13.42
N GLY A 21 6.38 2.83 12.53
CA GLY A 21 6.49 3.01 11.09
C GLY A 21 5.15 2.90 10.37
N LEU A 22 5.09 3.46 9.16
CA LEU A 22 4.01 3.25 8.22
C LEU A 22 4.49 2.27 7.15
N LEU A 23 3.72 1.21 6.93
CA LEU A 23 3.97 0.23 5.88
C LEU A 23 2.80 0.19 4.90
N VAL A 24 3.11 -0.09 3.64
CA VAL A 24 2.16 -0.34 2.57
C VAL A 24 2.50 -1.70 1.98
N LEU A 25 1.51 -2.58 1.97
CA LEU A 25 1.57 -3.86 1.27
C LEU A 25 0.62 -3.78 0.10
N GLN A 26 1.11 -4.01 -1.10
CA GLN A 26 0.28 -4.00 -2.30
C GLN A 26 0.87 -4.93 -3.37
N ASP A 27 0.05 -5.86 -3.85
CA ASP A 27 0.35 -6.66 -5.04
C ASP A 27 1.75 -7.32 -5.00
N GLY A 28 2.15 -7.80 -3.81
CA GLY A 28 3.44 -8.47 -3.59
C GLY A 28 4.62 -7.54 -3.31
N VAL A 29 4.38 -6.23 -3.17
CA VAL A 29 5.38 -5.22 -2.82
C VAL A 29 5.13 -4.71 -1.41
N LEU A 30 6.19 -4.63 -0.61
CA LEU A 30 6.20 -4.02 0.71
C LEU A 30 7.05 -2.75 0.64
N THR A 31 6.50 -1.62 1.05
CA THR A 31 7.26 -0.38 1.22
C THR A 31 6.86 0.35 2.49
N GLY A 32 7.70 1.23 3.01
CA GLY A 32 7.34 2.04 4.17
C GLY A 32 8.45 2.93 4.67
N VAL A 33 8.15 3.66 5.74
CA VAL A 33 9.08 4.57 6.41
C VAL A 33 8.75 4.68 7.89
N ASP A 34 9.75 5.00 8.71
CA ASP A 34 9.57 5.39 10.12
C ASP A 34 9.87 6.88 10.38
N ALA A 35 9.66 7.31 11.62
CA ALA A 35 9.91 8.69 12.03
C ALA A 35 11.40 9.09 12.00
N GLY A 36 12.32 8.11 12.04
CA GLY A 36 13.76 8.32 11.90
C GLY A 36 14.21 8.41 10.44
N GLY A 37 13.30 8.27 9.48
CA GLY A 37 13.61 8.26 8.05
C GLY A 37 14.16 6.93 7.54
N VAL A 38 14.08 5.86 8.33
CA VAL A 38 14.43 4.51 7.89
C VAL A 38 13.40 4.08 6.86
N LYS A 39 13.88 3.64 5.68
CA LYS A 39 13.04 3.18 4.59
C LYS A 39 12.99 1.65 4.58
N PHE A 40 11.82 1.13 4.24
CA PHE A 40 11.58 -0.28 4.02
C PHE A 40 11.20 -0.48 2.56
N ASP A 41 11.87 -1.40 1.88
CA ASP A 41 11.58 -1.77 0.49
C ASP A 41 11.79 -3.26 0.27
N GLY A 42 10.76 -3.97 -0.16
CA GLY A 42 10.78 -5.41 -0.21
C GLY A 42 9.67 -6.01 -1.04
N THR A 43 9.68 -7.34 -1.10
CA THR A 43 8.66 -8.12 -1.79
C THR A 43 8.12 -9.21 -0.88
N TYR A 44 6.89 -9.63 -1.15
CA TYR A 44 6.24 -10.72 -0.46
C TYR A 44 5.39 -11.55 -1.41
N HIS A 45 5.13 -12.78 -1.00
CA HIS A 45 4.16 -13.68 -1.62
C HIS A 45 3.34 -14.35 -0.53
N ILE A 46 2.14 -14.79 -0.90
CA ILE A 46 1.25 -15.53 0.00
C ILE A 46 1.30 -16.99 -0.39
N GLU A 47 1.67 -17.83 0.57
CA GLU A 47 1.63 -19.28 0.44
C GLU A 47 0.26 -19.78 0.91
N THR A 48 -0.57 -20.17 -0.05
CA THR A 48 -1.96 -20.58 0.20
C THR A 48 -2.07 -21.87 0.99
N GLU A 49 -1.13 -22.81 0.83
CA GLU A 49 -1.19 -24.11 1.50
C GLU A 49 -0.86 -23.99 2.99
N SER A 50 0.13 -23.17 3.33
CA SER A 50 0.56 -22.96 4.71
C SER A 50 -0.19 -21.83 5.43
N GLY A 51 -0.97 -21.02 4.69
CA GLY A 51 -1.63 -19.84 5.24
C GLY A 51 -0.64 -18.78 5.73
N SER A 52 0.53 -18.68 5.10
CA SER A 52 1.59 -17.76 5.48
C SER A 52 1.89 -16.72 4.41
N ILE A 53 2.51 -15.63 4.84
CA ILE A 53 3.07 -14.58 3.99
C ILE A 53 4.58 -14.55 4.22
N GLU A 54 5.33 -14.68 3.14
CA GLU A 54 6.78 -14.78 3.14
C GLU A 54 7.39 -13.71 2.25
N GLY A 55 8.53 -13.15 2.66
CA GLY A 55 9.16 -12.08 1.91
C GLY A 55 10.56 -11.73 2.37
N GLU A 56 11.15 -10.78 1.65
CA GLU A 56 12.43 -10.16 1.98
C GLU A 56 12.24 -8.65 1.95
N VAL A 57 12.80 -7.96 2.96
CA VAL A 57 12.79 -6.50 3.05
C VAL A 57 14.20 -5.98 3.18
N THR A 58 14.52 -4.97 2.38
CA THR A 58 15.68 -4.12 2.54
C THR A 58 15.32 -2.96 3.45
N VAL A 59 16.13 -2.78 4.49
CA VAL A 59 16.05 -1.67 5.43
C VAL A 59 17.19 -0.72 5.12
N ASP A 60 16.86 0.54 4.86
CA ASP A 60 17.82 1.60 4.55
C ASP A 60 17.70 2.71 5.60
N ALA A 61 18.65 2.77 6.51
CA ALA A 61 18.67 3.73 7.60
C ALA A 61 19.63 4.89 7.29
N PRO A 62 19.19 6.15 7.46
CA PRO A 62 20.01 7.31 7.11
C PRO A 62 21.23 7.45 8.02
N PRO A 63 22.25 8.21 7.59
CA PRO A 63 23.41 8.54 8.42
C PRO A 63 23.06 9.19 9.77
N GLY A 64 23.89 8.93 10.78
CA GLY A 64 23.84 9.63 12.07
C GLY A 64 22.69 9.23 12.99
N GLY A 65 21.87 8.26 12.61
CA GLY A 65 20.83 7.67 13.46
C GLY A 65 21.30 6.45 14.25
N THR A 66 20.40 5.93 15.08
CA THR A 66 20.56 4.66 15.81
C THR A 66 19.32 3.82 15.56
N LEU A 67 19.51 2.55 15.19
CA LEU A 67 18.40 1.62 15.04
C LEU A 67 17.78 1.29 16.40
N ILE A 68 16.52 0.84 16.43
CA ILE A 68 15.85 0.45 17.69
C ILE A 68 16.61 -0.67 18.42
N GLN A 69 17.43 -1.47 17.74
CA GLN A 69 18.31 -2.50 18.34
C GLN A 69 19.54 -1.90 19.07
N GLY A 70 19.71 -0.58 19.07
CA GLY A 70 20.86 0.12 19.64
C GLY A 70 22.09 0.17 18.73
N VAL A 71 21.94 -0.19 17.46
CA VAL A 71 23.05 -0.20 16.49
C VAL A 71 23.20 1.19 15.85
N PRO A 72 24.38 1.84 15.95
CA PRO A 72 24.63 3.11 15.28
C PRO A 72 24.70 2.90 13.76
N THR A 73 24.10 3.81 12.99
CA THR A 73 24.08 3.75 11.51
C THR A 73 25.37 4.27 10.88
N GLY A 74 26.18 5.04 11.61
CA GLY A 74 27.44 5.60 11.10
C GLY A 74 27.26 6.77 10.13
N ALA A 75 28.36 7.25 9.56
CA ALA A 75 28.38 8.45 8.70
C ALA A 75 27.82 8.23 7.29
N SER A 76 27.74 6.96 6.85
CA SER A 76 27.18 6.58 5.55
C SER A 76 25.74 6.08 5.62
N GLY A 77 25.17 5.98 6.82
CA GLY A 77 23.94 5.20 7.01
C GLY A 77 24.22 3.70 6.99
N LEU A 78 23.16 2.92 7.14
CA LEU A 78 23.21 1.47 7.29
C LEU A 78 22.10 0.82 6.48
N THR A 79 22.48 -0.06 5.55
CA THR A 79 21.54 -0.84 4.75
C THR A 79 21.71 -2.33 5.04
N TYR A 80 20.62 -3.05 5.27
CA TYR A 80 20.63 -4.49 5.46
C TYR A 80 19.36 -5.15 4.92
N ARG A 81 19.38 -6.47 4.75
CA ARG A 81 18.21 -7.26 4.35
C ARG A 81 17.78 -8.20 5.46
N THR A 82 16.48 -8.43 5.56
CA THR A 82 15.94 -9.49 6.40
C THR A 82 14.79 -10.21 5.72
N ARG A 83 14.66 -11.50 6.00
CA ARG A 83 13.56 -12.35 5.54
C ARG A 83 12.55 -12.50 6.64
N PHE A 84 11.29 -12.62 6.27
CA PHE A 84 10.19 -12.83 7.20
C PHE A 84 9.25 -13.91 6.71
N LYS A 85 8.61 -14.57 7.68
CA LYS A 85 7.51 -15.51 7.48
C LYS A 85 6.50 -15.30 8.59
N PHE A 86 5.32 -14.81 8.21
CA PHE A 86 4.23 -14.51 9.15
C PHE A 86 2.96 -15.25 8.75
N PRO A 87 1.97 -15.38 9.65
CA PRO A 87 0.63 -15.78 9.25
C PRO A 87 0.04 -14.77 8.25
N VAL A 88 -0.77 -15.24 7.30
CA VAL A 88 -1.46 -14.36 6.34
C VAL A 88 -2.38 -13.36 7.02
N ASP A 89 -2.92 -13.73 8.19
CA ASP A 89 -3.57 -12.80 9.10
C ASP A 89 -2.54 -12.14 10.01
N LEU A 90 -2.01 -11.01 9.56
CA LEU A 90 -1.02 -10.19 10.27
C LEU A 90 -1.51 -9.65 11.62
N THR A 91 -2.81 -9.79 11.93
CA THR A 91 -3.42 -9.33 13.19
C THR A 91 -3.78 -10.48 14.14
N SER A 92 -3.55 -11.72 13.73
CA SER A 92 -3.92 -12.91 14.50
C SER A 92 -3.12 -13.11 15.79
N GLN A 93 -1.94 -12.50 15.89
CA GLN A 93 -1.03 -12.62 17.03
C GLN A 93 -0.75 -11.26 17.65
N PRO A 94 -0.47 -11.19 18.98
CA PRO A 94 -0.18 -9.92 19.64
C PRO A 94 1.09 -9.24 19.10
N PHE A 95 2.06 -10.05 18.64
CA PHE A 95 3.26 -9.62 17.95
C PHE A 95 3.76 -10.75 17.03
N LEU A 96 4.48 -10.35 15.99
CA LEU A 96 5.17 -11.16 15.01
C LEU A 96 6.67 -10.99 15.25
N ARG A 97 7.39 -12.08 15.44
CA ARG A 97 8.84 -12.02 15.66
C ARG A 97 9.58 -11.94 14.32
N LEU A 98 10.40 -10.91 14.15
CA LEU A 98 11.29 -10.72 13.02
C LEU A 98 12.74 -10.83 13.50
N ASP A 99 13.49 -11.82 13.02
CA ASP A 99 14.92 -11.89 13.30
C ASP A 99 15.68 -10.99 12.30
N THR A 100 16.55 -10.12 12.80
CA THR A 100 17.39 -9.25 11.97
C THR A 100 18.87 -9.57 12.21
N PRO A 101 19.79 -9.11 11.35
CA PRO A 101 21.23 -9.26 11.59
C PRO A 101 21.70 -8.69 12.94
N PHE A 102 20.93 -7.78 13.53
CA PHE A 102 21.24 -7.10 14.79
C PHE A 102 20.43 -7.61 15.98
N GLY A 103 19.71 -8.73 15.80
CA GLY A 103 18.88 -9.36 16.82
C GLY A 103 17.38 -9.30 16.52
N PRO A 104 16.56 -9.88 17.40
CA PRO A 104 15.14 -9.98 17.18
C PRO A 104 14.40 -8.66 17.41
N VAL A 105 13.36 -8.44 16.62
CA VAL A 105 12.40 -7.35 16.73
C VAL A 105 11.00 -7.95 16.82
N ASN A 106 10.22 -7.50 17.79
CA ASN A 106 8.80 -7.79 17.87
C ASN A 106 8.04 -6.76 17.05
N VAL A 107 7.22 -7.22 16.10
CA VAL A 107 6.45 -6.39 15.18
C VAL A 107 4.98 -6.57 15.46
N LYS A 108 4.24 -5.50 15.70
CA LYS A 108 2.78 -5.51 15.70
C LYS A 108 2.28 -4.69 14.53
N LEU A 109 1.47 -5.29 13.67
CA LEU A 109 0.89 -4.62 12.52
C LEU A 109 -0.58 -4.35 12.76
N GLN A 110 -0.98 -3.08 12.66
CA GLN A 110 -2.37 -2.66 12.71
C GLN A 110 -2.78 -2.15 11.33
N LYS A 111 -3.72 -2.85 10.67
CA LYS A 111 -4.26 -2.41 9.39
C LYS A 111 -5.04 -1.11 9.60
N LEU A 112 -4.59 -0.03 8.98
CA LEU A 112 -5.24 1.27 9.03
C LEU A 112 -6.35 1.35 7.98
N ARG A 113 -6.07 0.87 6.77
CA ARG A 113 -7.01 0.89 5.65
C ARG A 113 -6.63 -0.15 4.59
N GLY A 114 -7.60 -0.84 4.03
CA GLY A 114 -7.38 -1.68 2.84
C GLY A 114 -7.23 -0.83 1.57
N LEU A 115 -6.39 -1.28 0.64
CA LEU A 115 -6.32 -0.71 -0.69
C LEU A 115 -7.48 -1.28 -1.51
N THR A 116 -8.45 -0.45 -1.86
CA THR A 116 -9.52 -0.82 -2.78
C THR A 116 -9.18 -0.26 -4.15
N GLN A 117 -8.91 -1.11 -5.14
CA GLN A 117 -9.14 -0.67 -6.51
C GLN A 117 -10.65 -0.52 -6.65
N ARG A 118 -11.14 0.73 -6.76
CA ARG A 118 -12.40 0.92 -7.46
C ARG A 118 -12.14 0.37 -8.85
N LEU A 119 -12.65 -0.82 -9.13
CA LEU A 119 -12.88 -1.25 -10.50
C LEU A 119 -13.72 -0.13 -11.11
N PHE A 120 -13.06 0.78 -11.83
CA PHE A 120 -13.73 1.56 -12.84
C PHE A 120 -14.24 0.51 -13.82
N ARG A 121 -15.47 0.03 -13.60
CA ARG A 121 -16.21 -0.67 -14.64
C ARG A 121 -16.28 0.33 -15.77
N ALA A 122 -15.44 0.14 -16.78
CA ALA A 122 -15.70 0.71 -18.08
C ALA A 122 -17.10 0.22 -18.45
N VAL A 123 -18.11 1.08 -18.31
CA VAL A 123 -19.42 0.83 -18.87
C VAL A 123 -19.19 0.86 -20.37
N SER A 124 -19.02 -0.32 -20.96
CA SER A 124 -19.04 -0.48 -22.40
C SER A 124 -20.42 -0.04 -22.86
N ALA A 125 -20.52 1.20 -23.31
CA ALA A 125 -21.69 1.67 -24.03
C ALA A 125 -21.79 0.81 -25.30
N ARG A 126 -22.72 -0.14 -25.33
CA ARG A 126 -23.15 -0.75 -26.58
C ARG A 126 -23.76 0.35 -27.43
N SER A 127 -22.98 0.90 -28.35
CA SER A 127 -23.50 1.73 -29.44
C SER A 127 -24.26 0.81 -30.39
N SER A 128 -25.57 0.65 -30.17
CA SER A 128 -26.45 0.20 -31.24
C SER A 128 -26.57 1.33 -32.25
N GLY A 129 -25.67 1.32 -33.24
CA GLY A 129 -25.82 2.03 -34.50
C GLY A 129 -25.55 3.54 -34.48
N GLY A 130 -24.58 3.97 -35.29
CA GLY A 130 -24.57 5.31 -35.87
C GLY A 130 -23.52 6.28 -35.33
N SER A 131 -22.36 6.29 -36.00
CA SER A 131 -21.57 7.47 -36.39
C SER A 131 -21.12 8.49 -35.33
N ARG A 132 -19.79 8.60 -35.25
CA ARG A 132 -18.93 9.70 -34.74
C ARG A 132 -18.75 9.82 -33.22
N SER A 133 -17.61 9.28 -32.83
CA SER A 133 -16.71 9.72 -31.76
C SER A 133 -16.90 11.16 -31.27
N ILE A 134 -17.31 11.30 -30.01
CA ILE A 134 -16.89 12.37 -29.12
C ILE A 134 -16.52 11.69 -27.79
N PHE A 135 -15.22 11.51 -27.56
CA PHE A 135 -14.70 11.25 -26.22
C PHE A 135 -14.70 12.60 -25.48
N GLU A 136 -15.71 12.83 -24.65
CA GLU A 136 -15.71 13.97 -23.73
C GLU A 136 -15.33 13.44 -22.35
N CYS A 137 -14.12 13.83 -21.94
CA CYS A 137 -13.54 13.53 -20.65
C CYS A 137 -14.27 14.38 -19.60
N CYS A 138 -15.09 13.77 -18.74
CA CYS A 138 -15.51 14.39 -17.48
C CYS A 138 -14.58 13.94 -16.36
N SER A 139 -13.33 14.39 -16.40
CA SER A 139 -12.55 14.61 -15.20
C SER A 139 -12.86 16.03 -14.74
N ASP A 140 -13.81 16.18 -13.83
CA ASP A 140 -13.71 17.06 -12.65
C ASP A 140 -15.05 17.17 -11.93
N LEU A 141 -14.93 17.24 -10.60
CA LEU A 141 -16.03 17.43 -9.67
C LEU A 141 -16.82 18.71 -9.97
N VAL A 142 -17.93 18.63 -10.71
CA VAL A 142 -19.16 19.40 -10.43
C VAL A 142 -20.35 18.61 -10.98
N CYS A 143 -21.18 18.10 -10.08
CA CYS A 143 -22.55 17.71 -10.42
C CYS A 143 -23.32 18.95 -10.88
N CYS A 144 -23.29 19.27 -12.18
CA CYS A 144 -24.24 20.22 -12.75
C CYS A 144 -25.58 19.51 -12.92
N ASN A 145 -26.55 20.02 -12.16
CA ASN A 145 -27.95 19.65 -12.12
C ASN A 145 -28.54 19.72 -13.55
N CYS A 146 -28.64 18.58 -14.25
CA CYS A 146 -29.26 18.54 -15.57
C CYS A 146 -30.79 18.47 -15.40
N SER A 147 -31.39 19.63 -15.10
CA SER A 147 -32.83 19.82 -15.22
C SER A 147 -33.21 19.80 -16.69
N VAL A 148 -34.12 18.89 -17.03
CA VAL A 148 -34.82 18.68 -18.29
C VAL A 148 -35.02 20.00 -19.08
N ALA A 149 -34.18 20.25 -20.09
CA ALA A 149 -34.42 21.30 -21.07
C ALA A 149 -35.06 20.71 -22.32
N ARG A 150 -36.26 21.20 -22.59
CA ARG A 150 -37.16 20.78 -23.66
C ARG A 150 -36.55 20.98 -25.06
N THR A 151 -36.91 20.04 -25.93
CA THR A 151 -37.04 20.14 -27.39
C THR A 151 -37.00 21.56 -27.97
N LYS A 152 -36.01 21.82 -28.83
CA LYS A 152 -36.19 22.72 -29.98
C LYS A 152 -35.79 22.01 -31.26
N VAL A 153 -36.83 21.77 -32.06
CA VAL A 153 -36.83 21.30 -33.43
C VAL A 153 -36.09 22.31 -34.29
N CYS A 154 -35.10 21.85 -35.08
CA CYS A 154 -34.54 22.61 -36.18
C CYS A 154 -35.01 21.95 -37.48
N GLY A 155 -35.98 22.58 -38.15
CA GLY A 155 -36.56 22.12 -39.41
C GLY A 155 -36.76 23.30 -40.37
N GLN A 156 -35.92 23.32 -41.40
CA GLN A 156 -36.10 23.72 -42.80
C GLN A 156 -36.89 24.96 -43.27
N ALA A 157 -36.23 25.63 -44.22
CA ALA A 157 -36.71 26.22 -45.49
C ALA A 157 -37.47 27.56 -45.45
N ARG A 158 -36.81 28.62 -45.95
CA ARG A 158 -36.86 29.07 -47.35
C ARG A 158 -35.58 29.82 -47.71
#